data_AF-A0A7J3I773-F1
#
_entry.id   AF-A0A7J3I773-F1
#
_cell.length_a   1.000
_cell.length_b   1.000
_cell.length_c   1.000
_cell.angle_alpha   90.00
_cell.angle_beta   90.00
_cell.angle_gamma   90.00
#
_symmetry.space_group_name_H-M   'P 1'
#
loop_
_entity.id
_entity.type
_entity.pdbx_description
1 polymer ?
#
loop_
_entity_poly.entity_id
_entity_poly.type
_entity_poly.pdbx_seq_one_letter_code
_entity_poly.pdbx_strand_id
1 'polypeptide(L)'
;YREKLGYVVKFDINGYTGRLYLGNIGREYVERIVSIINEKGFEVENVKVYEKIIPPPPPYTTDTLLSDASNFLTFSASKTMSIAQTLFELGFITYHRTDSTRVSPIGIAIAREVLSRAGMIQQFTPRTWDRAIEGENAHEAIRPTNPYTPDELIEMAVRGEVGIIVNIGKEHIKLYDLIFRRFIASQMSHAKIRFMSATLKIDRYSVDVEVPVEIIEEGFTKVYRIVYLFPQLKELLNVGSIKPSSITVTKGSDRGLYRVSDLIRLLKEHGIGRPSTYAKAIDNNIRHGYIILSKRKKVAIPTKLGIEVSDIIREHFENIVGANATRDLEKLIDYVEEGSMEIYEALNRIKSVVDAIQSATSIQSLAGLNTSTDLALITSAQ
;
A
#
# COMPACT_ATOMS: atom_id res chain seq x y z
N TYR A 1 6.03 -17.52 3.20
CA TYR A 1 6.12 -17.82 1.75
C TYR A 1 6.75 -19.20 1.50
N ARG A 2 8.00 -19.46 1.94
CA ARG A 2 8.69 -20.74 1.67
C ARG A 2 7.99 -21.98 2.24
N GLU A 3 7.46 -21.89 3.46
CA GLU A 3 6.75 -22.99 4.15
C GLU A 3 5.55 -23.55 3.39
N LYS A 4 4.93 -22.72 2.53
CA LYS A 4 3.74 -23.08 1.75
C LYS A 4 4.05 -23.16 0.25
N LEU A 5 5.29 -23.46 -0.13
CA LEU A 5 5.61 -23.68 -1.55
C LEU A 5 4.85 -24.89 -2.11
N GLY A 6 4.31 -24.73 -3.30
CA GLY A 6 3.50 -25.72 -4.00
C GLY A 6 3.19 -25.30 -5.42
N TYR A 7 2.18 -25.93 -6.02
CA TYR A 7 1.68 -25.57 -7.34
C TYR A 7 0.60 -24.51 -7.25
N VAL A 8 0.71 -23.51 -8.11
CA VAL A 8 -0.28 -22.46 -8.29
C VAL A 8 -0.74 -22.49 -9.74
N VAL A 9 -2.03 -22.66 -9.93
CA VAL A 9 -2.70 -22.50 -11.22
C VAL A 9 -3.19 -21.07 -11.32
N LYS A 10 -2.67 -20.33 -12.30
CA LYS A 10 -3.22 -19.03 -12.69
C LYS A 10 -4.11 -19.25 -13.89
N PHE A 11 -5.27 -18.63 -13.90
CA PHE A 11 -6.21 -18.73 -14.99
C PHE A 11 -6.78 -17.35 -15.32
N ASP A 12 -7.14 -17.15 -16.59
CA ASP A 12 -7.88 -15.97 -17.03
C ASP A 12 -9.28 -16.38 -17.47
N ILE A 13 -10.30 -15.67 -16.99
CA ILE A 13 -11.68 -15.81 -17.45
C ILE A 13 -12.15 -14.42 -17.83
N ASN A 14 -12.28 -14.18 -19.14
CA ASN A 14 -12.72 -12.91 -19.70
C ASN A 14 -11.99 -11.68 -19.12
N GLY A 15 -10.67 -11.76 -18.99
CA GLY A 15 -9.83 -10.68 -18.46
C GLY A 15 -9.67 -10.68 -16.94
N TYR A 16 -10.47 -11.46 -16.20
CA TYR A 16 -10.25 -11.68 -14.77
C TYR A 16 -9.17 -12.74 -14.56
N THR A 17 -8.07 -12.32 -13.92
CA THR A 17 -7.00 -13.24 -13.52
C THR A 17 -7.29 -13.84 -12.14
N GLY A 18 -7.62 -15.12 -12.11
CA GLY A 18 -7.79 -15.92 -10.90
C GLY A 18 -6.52 -16.69 -10.52
N ARG A 19 -6.49 -17.13 -9.26
CA ARG A 19 -5.38 -17.91 -8.69
C ARG A 19 -5.92 -19.04 -7.84
N LEU A 20 -5.54 -20.27 -8.16
CA LEU A 20 -5.85 -21.47 -7.40
C LEU A 20 -4.56 -22.10 -6.86
N TYR A 21 -4.45 -22.21 -5.54
CA TYR A 21 -3.32 -22.86 -4.87
C TYR A 21 -3.64 -24.34 -4.64
N LEU A 22 -2.81 -25.23 -5.20
CA LEU A 22 -3.04 -26.67 -5.13
C LEU A 22 -2.24 -27.36 -4.01
N GLY A 23 -1.30 -26.64 -3.37
CA GLY A 23 -0.40 -27.23 -2.38
C GLY A 23 0.81 -27.91 -2.99
N ASN A 24 1.61 -28.54 -2.13
CA ASN A 24 2.73 -29.38 -2.54
C ASN A 24 2.23 -30.80 -2.89
N ILE A 25 1.61 -30.92 -4.06
CA ILE A 25 1.05 -32.17 -4.59
C ILE A 25 1.91 -32.71 -5.74
N GLY A 26 1.73 -33.99 -6.09
CA GLY A 26 2.42 -34.62 -7.21
C GLY A 26 2.10 -33.96 -8.56
N ARG A 27 3.10 -33.87 -9.45
CA ARG A 27 2.98 -33.21 -10.76
C ARG A 27 1.86 -33.84 -11.61
N GLU A 28 1.73 -35.16 -11.59
CA GLU A 28 0.68 -35.89 -12.33
C GLU A 28 -0.73 -35.47 -11.90
N TYR A 29 -0.95 -35.24 -10.60
CA TYR A 29 -2.25 -34.78 -10.10
C TYR A 29 -2.52 -33.33 -10.51
N VAL A 30 -1.50 -32.47 -10.57
CA VAL A 30 -1.62 -31.11 -11.11
C VAL A 30 -2.01 -31.15 -12.59
N GLU A 31 -1.34 -31.97 -13.39
CA GLU A 31 -1.62 -32.13 -14.82
C GLU A 31 -3.03 -32.66 -15.06
N ARG A 32 -3.49 -33.61 -14.23
CA ARG A 32 -4.88 -34.10 -14.24
C ARG A 32 -5.88 -32.97 -13.95
N ILE A 33 -5.66 -32.17 -12.90
CA ILE A 33 -6.55 -31.04 -12.58
C ILE A 33 -6.60 -30.06 -13.76
N VAL A 34 -5.46 -29.72 -14.35
CA VAL A 34 -5.39 -28.80 -15.50
C VAL A 34 -6.10 -29.37 -16.72
N SER A 35 -5.97 -30.68 -16.99
CA SER A 35 -6.74 -31.35 -18.07
C SER A 35 -8.23 -31.20 -17.85
N ILE A 36 -8.71 -31.45 -16.62
CA ILE A 36 -10.14 -31.32 -16.30
C ILE A 36 -10.61 -29.87 -16.49
N ILE A 37 -9.82 -28.87 -16.08
CA ILE A 37 -10.19 -27.46 -16.28
C ILE A 37 -10.25 -27.12 -17.78
N ASN A 38 -9.33 -27.61 -18.61
CA ASN A 38 -9.35 -27.36 -20.05
C ASN A 38 -10.54 -28.07 -20.76
N GLU A 39 -10.85 -29.29 -20.33
CA GLU A 39 -11.91 -30.12 -20.93
C GLU A 39 -13.31 -29.70 -20.50
N LYS A 40 -13.51 -29.46 -19.19
CA LYS A 40 -14.82 -29.23 -18.58
C LYS A 40 -15.05 -27.81 -18.06
N GLY A 41 -13.98 -27.07 -17.79
CA GLY A 41 -14.05 -25.77 -17.12
C GLY A 41 -14.14 -25.88 -15.59
N PHE A 42 -14.22 -24.73 -14.94
CA PHE A 42 -14.64 -24.62 -13.55
C PHE A 42 -16.15 -24.77 -13.47
N GLU A 43 -16.64 -25.53 -12.49
CA GLU A 43 -18.06 -25.51 -12.12
C GLU A 43 -18.38 -24.18 -11.45
N VAL A 44 -19.49 -23.56 -11.85
CA VAL A 44 -19.89 -22.24 -11.36
C VAL A 44 -21.04 -22.39 -10.38
N GLU A 45 -20.81 -21.98 -9.13
CA GLU A 45 -21.80 -22.03 -8.07
C GLU A 45 -21.99 -20.67 -7.39
N ASN A 46 -23.04 -20.55 -6.55
CA ASN A 46 -23.28 -19.40 -5.68
C ASN A 46 -23.32 -18.03 -6.40
N VAL A 47 -23.79 -18.01 -7.64
CA VAL A 47 -23.77 -16.80 -8.47
C VAL A 47 -24.76 -15.77 -7.95
N LYS A 48 -24.29 -14.54 -7.71
CA LYS A 48 -25.07 -13.43 -7.19
C LYS A 48 -24.68 -12.14 -7.91
N VAL A 49 -25.69 -11.36 -8.29
CA VAL A 49 -25.51 -9.95 -8.67
C VAL A 49 -26.15 -9.07 -7.63
N TYR A 50 -25.42 -8.05 -7.20
CA TYR A 50 -25.92 -7.08 -6.25
C TYR A 50 -25.26 -5.73 -6.48
N GLU A 51 -25.82 -4.68 -5.88
CA GLU A 51 -25.34 -3.31 -6.02
C GLU A 51 -24.67 -2.88 -4.71
N LYS A 52 -23.54 -2.19 -4.80
CA LYS A 52 -22.83 -1.59 -3.67
C LYS A 52 -22.70 -0.09 -3.90
N ILE A 53 -22.96 0.69 -2.85
CA ILE A 53 -22.58 2.10 -2.80
C ILE A 53 -21.13 2.15 -2.32
N ILE A 54 -20.26 2.71 -3.14
CA ILE A 54 -18.82 2.83 -2.85
C ILE A 54 -18.53 4.28 -2.47
N PRO A 55 -18.06 4.55 -1.24
CA PRO A 55 -17.65 5.89 -0.87
C PRO A 55 -16.40 6.31 -1.65
N PRO A 56 -16.24 7.63 -1.93
CA PRO A 56 -14.95 8.10 -2.37
C PRO A 56 -13.91 7.77 -1.29
N PRO A 57 -12.66 7.58 -1.66
CA PRO A 57 -11.61 7.44 -0.66
C PRO A 57 -11.26 8.80 -0.02
N PRO A 58 -10.69 8.80 1.20
CA PRO A 58 -10.15 10.02 1.80
C PRO A 58 -9.01 10.61 0.97
N PRO A 59 -8.70 11.91 1.15
CA PRO A 59 -7.46 12.48 0.64
C PRO A 59 -6.25 11.78 1.26
N TYR A 60 -5.08 12.00 0.68
CA TYR A 60 -3.90 11.24 1.03
C TYR A 60 -3.37 11.57 2.43
N THR A 61 -3.03 10.52 3.17
CA THR A 61 -1.99 10.51 4.19
C THR A 61 -0.65 10.12 3.55
N THR A 62 0.45 10.20 4.27
CA THR A 62 1.76 9.81 3.73
C THR A 62 1.82 8.34 3.31
N ASP A 63 1.31 7.42 4.13
CA ASP A 63 1.31 5.98 3.82
C ASP A 63 0.47 5.65 2.57
N THR A 64 -0.71 6.26 2.44
CA THR A 64 -1.59 6.03 1.29
C THR A 64 -1.03 6.67 0.02
N LEU A 65 -0.39 7.85 0.11
CA LEU A 65 0.32 8.46 -1.02
C LEU A 65 1.47 7.57 -1.51
N LEU A 66 2.30 7.08 -0.59
CA LEU A 66 3.44 6.24 -0.93
C LEU A 66 2.99 4.90 -1.56
N SER A 67 1.92 4.31 -1.02
CA SER A 67 1.31 3.10 -1.56
C SER A 67 0.82 3.31 -2.99
N ASP A 68 0.03 4.36 -3.23
CA ASP A 68 -0.56 4.64 -4.54
C ASP A 68 0.50 5.10 -5.56
N ALA A 69 1.48 5.92 -5.16
CA ALA A 69 2.59 6.31 -6.02
C ALA A 69 3.44 5.09 -6.44
N SER A 70 3.61 4.11 -5.56
CA SER A 70 4.27 2.85 -5.89
C SER A 70 3.45 2.01 -6.87
N ASN A 71 2.15 1.90 -6.64
CA ASN A 71 1.25 1.07 -7.45
C ASN A 71 1.00 1.67 -8.84
N PHE A 72 0.67 2.96 -8.92
CA PHE A 72 0.25 3.65 -10.14
C PHE A 72 1.39 4.30 -10.90
N LEU A 73 2.35 4.92 -10.20
CA LEU A 73 3.44 5.68 -10.83
C LEU A 73 4.77 4.90 -10.84
N THR A 74 4.84 3.76 -10.16
CA THR A 74 6.07 2.96 -9.98
C THR A 74 7.22 3.72 -9.30
N PHE A 75 6.90 4.77 -8.55
CA PHE A 75 7.89 5.54 -7.81
C PHE A 75 8.32 4.76 -6.55
N SER A 76 9.60 4.86 -6.19
CA SER A 76 10.06 4.41 -4.88
C SER A 76 9.51 5.34 -3.80
N ALA A 77 9.51 4.87 -2.54
CA ALA A 77 9.07 5.68 -1.42
C ALA A 77 9.89 6.98 -1.32
N SER A 78 11.22 6.88 -1.38
CA SER A 78 12.10 8.06 -1.30
C SER A 78 11.97 9.02 -2.48
N LYS A 79 11.76 8.49 -3.70
CA LYS A 79 11.48 9.33 -4.86
C LYS A 79 10.17 10.10 -4.68
N THR A 80 9.12 9.43 -4.21
CA THR A 80 7.83 10.05 -3.94
C THR A 80 7.96 11.16 -2.90
N MET A 81 8.67 10.91 -1.80
CA MET A 81 8.91 11.93 -0.76
C MET A 81 9.72 13.12 -1.28
N SER A 82 10.76 12.88 -2.09
CA SER A 82 11.56 13.96 -2.69
C SER A 82 10.71 14.84 -3.63
N ILE A 83 9.87 14.24 -4.46
CA ILE A 83 8.98 14.99 -5.36
C ILE A 83 7.92 15.75 -4.56
N ALA A 84 7.34 15.13 -3.54
CA ALA A 84 6.35 15.77 -2.66
C ALA A 84 6.95 16.93 -1.86
N GLN A 85 8.20 16.81 -1.41
CA GLN A 85 8.95 17.91 -0.78
C GLN A 85 9.04 19.11 -1.75
N THR A 86 9.46 18.88 -2.99
CA THR A 86 9.52 19.94 -4.01
C THR A 86 8.15 20.58 -4.25
N LEU A 87 7.10 19.78 -4.41
CA LEU A 87 5.72 20.30 -4.61
C LEU A 87 5.23 21.12 -3.41
N PHE A 88 5.59 20.73 -2.19
CA PHE A 88 5.27 21.46 -0.96
C PHE A 88 6.03 22.79 -0.87
N GLU A 89 7.35 22.79 -1.12
CA GLU A 89 8.20 23.99 -1.09
C GLU A 89 7.78 25.03 -2.14
N LEU A 90 7.28 24.57 -3.28
CA LEU A 90 6.71 25.42 -4.32
C LEU A 90 5.26 25.85 -4.02
N GLY A 91 4.68 25.38 -2.92
CA GLY A 91 3.35 25.76 -2.49
C GLY A 91 2.23 25.18 -3.34
N PHE A 92 2.41 24.02 -3.98
CA PHE A 92 1.35 23.32 -4.73
C PHE A 92 0.56 22.31 -3.91
N ILE A 93 1.18 21.73 -2.88
CA ILE A 93 0.52 20.79 -1.97
C ILE A 93 0.76 21.19 -0.51
N THR A 94 -0.11 20.71 0.38
CA THR A 94 0.08 20.77 1.83
C THR A 94 1.26 19.89 2.28
N TYR A 95 1.65 20.00 3.55
CA TYR A 95 2.79 19.23 4.08
C TYR A 95 2.57 17.72 3.92
N HIS A 96 3.54 17.04 3.31
CA HIS A 96 3.39 15.67 2.82
C HIS A 96 3.79 14.58 3.83
N ARG A 97 4.18 14.96 5.06
CA ARG A 97 4.40 14.05 6.21
C ARG A 97 3.28 14.25 7.21
N THR A 98 2.20 13.50 7.01
CA THR A 98 0.98 13.56 7.81
C THR A 98 0.31 12.20 7.83
N ASP A 99 -0.30 11.89 8.96
CA ASP A 99 -1.19 10.75 9.18
C ASP A 99 -2.68 11.15 9.12
N SER A 100 -2.98 12.44 9.03
CA SER A 100 -4.34 12.98 9.03
C SER A 100 -4.99 12.94 7.66
N THR A 101 -6.26 12.57 7.59
CA THR A 101 -7.09 12.76 6.37
C THR A 101 -7.93 14.04 6.42
N ARG A 102 -7.80 14.84 7.47
CA ARG A 102 -8.56 16.07 7.68
C ARG A 102 -8.43 17.05 6.51
N VAL A 103 -9.54 17.69 6.16
CA VAL A 103 -9.60 18.78 5.17
C VAL A 103 -10.15 20.03 5.82
N SER A 104 -9.41 21.14 5.72
CA SER A 104 -9.85 22.46 6.21
C SER A 104 -10.99 23.05 5.38
N PRO A 105 -11.70 24.07 5.90
CA PRO A 105 -12.68 24.82 5.12
C PRO A 105 -12.12 25.40 3.82
N ILE A 106 -10.84 25.82 3.82
CA ILE A 106 -10.14 26.32 2.62
C ILE A 106 -9.99 25.20 1.58
N GLY A 107 -9.57 24.00 2.00
CA GLY A 107 -9.52 22.84 1.12
C GLY A 107 -10.88 22.53 0.49
N ILE A 108 -11.95 22.51 1.29
CA ILE A 108 -13.31 22.27 0.80
C ILE A 108 -13.71 23.33 -0.24
N ALA A 109 -13.35 24.60 -0.03
CA ALA A 109 -13.61 25.68 -0.99
C ALA A 109 -12.87 25.47 -2.32
N ILE A 110 -11.59 25.06 -2.28
CA ILE A 110 -10.79 24.73 -3.47
C ILE A 110 -11.46 23.62 -4.28
N ALA A 111 -11.90 22.53 -3.64
CA ALA A 111 -12.56 21.44 -4.33
C ALA A 111 -13.89 21.87 -4.97
N ARG A 112 -14.67 22.71 -4.27
CA ARG A 112 -15.89 23.30 -4.81
C ARG A 112 -15.63 24.12 -6.06
N GLU A 113 -14.60 24.98 -6.04
CA GLU A 113 -14.22 25.80 -7.17
C GLU A 113 -13.83 24.93 -8.37
N VAL A 114 -12.95 23.94 -8.17
CA VAL A 114 -12.53 23.01 -9.23
C VAL A 114 -13.74 22.30 -9.86
N LEU A 115 -14.63 21.74 -9.04
CA LEU A 115 -15.83 21.04 -9.52
C LEU A 115 -16.82 21.99 -10.21
N SER A 116 -16.91 23.24 -9.76
CA SER A 116 -17.72 24.27 -10.42
C SER A 116 -17.17 24.62 -11.80
N ARG A 117 -15.86 24.88 -11.92
CA ARG A 117 -15.19 25.15 -13.20
C ARG A 117 -15.32 23.97 -14.17
N ALA A 118 -15.36 22.75 -13.66
CA ALA A 118 -15.55 21.53 -14.44
C ALA A 118 -17.02 21.22 -14.80
N GLY A 119 -18.00 22.03 -14.36
CA GLY A 119 -19.43 21.75 -14.59
C GLY A 119 -19.95 20.51 -13.84
N MET A 120 -19.33 20.18 -12.70
CA MET A 120 -19.62 18.99 -11.88
C MET A 120 -20.07 19.35 -10.46
N ILE A 121 -20.55 20.57 -10.22
CA ILE A 121 -20.96 21.05 -8.90
C ILE A 121 -22.06 20.18 -8.25
N GLN A 122 -22.92 19.57 -9.06
CA GLN A 122 -23.95 18.62 -8.64
C GLN A 122 -23.40 17.34 -8.01
N GLN A 123 -22.13 17.02 -8.27
CA GLN A 123 -21.43 15.89 -7.65
C GLN A 123 -20.69 16.31 -6.37
N PHE A 124 -20.63 17.59 -6.03
CA PHE A 124 -19.89 18.07 -4.87
C PHE A 124 -20.59 17.67 -3.56
N THR A 125 -19.84 17.00 -2.69
CA THR A 125 -20.26 16.63 -1.34
C THR A 125 -19.13 17.01 -0.38
N PRO A 126 -19.25 18.13 0.36
CA PRO A 126 -18.19 18.61 1.24
C PRO A 126 -17.95 17.61 2.38
N ARG A 127 -16.70 17.21 2.58
CA ARG A 127 -16.28 16.31 3.66
C ARG A 127 -15.02 16.84 4.33
N THR A 128 -15.07 16.99 5.65
CA THR A 128 -13.90 17.29 6.47
C THR A 128 -13.02 16.06 6.69
N TRP A 129 -13.58 14.85 6.54
CA TRP A 129 -12.96 13.57 6.90
C TRP A 129 -12.67 13.49 8.41
N ASP A 130 -11.42 13.31 8.84
CA ASP A 130 -11.07 13.28 10.26
C ASP A 130 -11.41 14.62 10.95
N ARG A 131 -11.77 14.54 12.25
CA ARG A 131 -11.94 15.71 13.09
C ARG A 131 -10.57 16.16 13.61
N ALA A 132 -10.39 17.47 13.75
CA ALA A 132 -9.27 17.98 14.54
C ALA A 132 -9.46 17.54 15.99
N ILE A 133 -8.47 16.88 16.58
CA ILE A 133 -8.40 16.65 18.02
C ILE A 133 -7.77 17.90 18.63
N GLU A 134 -8.36 18.44 19.71
CA GLU A 134 -7.80 19.60 20.40
C GLU A 134 -6.43 19.25 21.01
N GLY A 135 -5.41 20.05 20.72
CA GLY A 135 -4.04 19.86 21.22
C GLY A 135 -3.11 19.11 20.26
N GLU A 136 -3.65 18.29 19.37
CA GLU A 136 -2.89 17.74 18.25
C GLU A 136 -2.72 18.83 17.19
N ASN A 137 -1.50 18.93 16.66
CA ASN A 137 -1.13 19.87 15.62
C ASN A 137 -2.20 19.92 14.51
N ALA A 138 -2.44 21.10 13.92
CA ALA A 138 -3.40 21.38 12.85
C ALA A 138 -3.09 20.67 11.51
N HIS A 139 -2.66 19.41 11.56
CA HIS A 139 -2.29 18.59 10.43
C HIS A 139 -3.49 18.45 9.49
N GLU A 140 -3.15 18.46 8.22
CA GLU A 140 -4.09 18.44 7.13
C GLU A 140 -3.61 17.37 6.16
N ALA A 141 -4.56 16.70 5.52
CA ALA A 141 -4.26 15.73 4.49
C ALA A 141 -3.40 16.33 3.39
N ILE A 142 -2.71 15.47 2.65
CA ILE A 142 -1.94 15.84 1.47
C ILE A 142 -2.91 16.16 0.34
N ARG A 143 -3.01 17.45 0.00
CA ARG A 143 -3.94 17.98 -1.02
C ARG A 143 -3.34 19.20 -1.73
N PRO A 144 -3.90 19.60 -2.88
CA PRO A 144 -3.58 20.88 -3.50
C PRO A 144 -3.89 22.06 -2.58
N THR A 145 -3.02 23.07 -2.59
CA THR A 145 -3.17 24.36 -1.89
C THR A 145 -3.93 25.40 -2.71
N ASN A 146 -4.02 25.19 -4.02
CA ASN A 146 -4.66 26.07 -5.00
C ASN A 146 -5.56 25.25 -5.94
N PRO A 147 -6.52 25.87 -6.62
CA PRO A 147 -7.44 25.17 -7.53
C PRO A 147 -6.81 24.75 -8.86
N TYR A 148 -5.50 24.95 -9.05
CA TYR A 148 -4.82 24.62 -10.30
C TYR A 148 -4.96 23.15 -10.67
N THR A 149 -5.48 22.90 -11.86
CA THR A 149 -5.49 21.56 -12.44
C THR A 149 -4.08 21.15 -12.86
N PRO A 150 -3.84 19.84 -13.05
CA PRO A 150 -2.56 19.37 -13.58
C PRO A 150 -2.19 19.98 -14.94
N ASP A 151 -3.17 20.28 -15.79
CA ASP A 151 -2.95 20.93 -17.09
C ASP A 151 -2.54 22.40 -16.92
N GLU A 152 -3.20 23.14 -16.01
CA GLU A 152 -2.81 24.51 -15.65
C GLU A 152 -1.38 24.54 -15.09
N LEU A 153 -0.99 23.55 -14.28
CA LEU A 153 0.38 23.45 -13.76
C LEU A 153 1.40 23.20 -14.87
N ILE A 154 1.07 22.40 -15.89
CA ILE A 154 1.90 22.23 -17.08
C ILE A 154 2.05 23.55 -17.83
N GLU A 155 0.96 24.30 -18.04
CA GLU A 155 1.02 25.60 -18.72
C GLU A 155 1.91 26.61 -17.98
N MET A 156 1.75 26.72 -16.66
CA MET A 156 2.59 27.60 -15.83
C MET A 156 4.07 27.19 -15.91
N ALA A 157 4.37 25.89 -15.91
CA ALA A 157 5.73 25.39 -16.04
C ALA A 157 6.34 25.71 -17.42
N VAL A 158 5.56 25.57 -18.50
CA VAL A 158 5.99 25.92 -19.88
C VAL A 158 6.24 27.42 -20.03
N ARG A 159 5.44 28.26 -19.37
CA ARG A 159 5.59 29.73 -19.40
C ARG A 159 6.71 30.26 -18.50
N GLY A 160 7.34 29.41 -17.69
CA GLY A 160 8.38 29.81 -16.74
C GLY A 160 7.87 30.58 -15.52
N GLU A 161 6.55 30.54 -15.27
CA GLU A 161 5.88 31.21 -14.15
C GLU A 161 6.12 30.48 -12.82
N VAL A 162 6.35 29.16 -12.89
CA VAL A 162 6.77 28.36 -11.74
C VAL A 162 8.29 28.44 -11.62
N GLY A 163 8.77 29.52 -11.00
CA GLY A 163 10.15 29.74 -10.55
C GLY A 163 11.26 29.08 -11.39
N ILE A 164 11.96 29.89 -12.19
CA ILE A 164 13.10 29.56 -13.08
C ILE A 164 14.19 28.64 -12.44
N ILE A 165 14.20 28.47 -11.12
CA ILE A 165 15.24 27.77 -10.34
C ILE A 165 14.86 26.31 -10.00
N VAL A 166 13.58 25.90 -10.09
CA VAL A 166 13.16 24.53 -9.72
C VAL A 166 12.50 23.80 -10.90
N ASN A 167 13.13 22.72 -11.35
CA ASN A 167 12.73 21.99 -12.55
C ASN A 167 11.48 21.12 -12.27
N ILE A 168 10.26 21.69 -12.43
CA ILE A 168 9.02 20.87 -12.49
C ILE A 168 9.07 19.99 -13.74
N GLY A 169 9.58 18.78 -13.55
CA GLY A 169 9.55 17.73 -14.56
C GLY A 169 8.23 16.96 -14.60
N LYS A 170 8.08 16.11 -15.62
CA LYS A 170 6.91 15.21 -15.82
C LYS A 170 6.52 14.38 -14.59
N GLU A 171 7.49 14.03 -13.75
CA GLU A 171 7.24 13.20 -12.57
C GLU A 171 6.58 13.98 -11.43
N HIS A 172 6.87 15.29 -11.30
CA HIS A 172 6.17 16.18 -10.39
C HIS A 172 4.71 16.33 -10.80
N ILE A 173 4.45 16.55 -12.09
CA ILE A 173 3.09 16.62 -12.64
C ILE A 173 2.32 15.32 -12.39
N LYS A 174 2.94 14.15 -12.59
CA LYS A 174 2.31 12.86 -12.31
C LYS A 174 1.93 12.68 -10.84
N LEU A 175 2.81 13.06 -9.91
CA LEU A 175 2.50 12.97 -8.48
C LEU A 175 1.43 13.98 -8.07
N TYR A 176 1.51 15.20 -8.61
CA TYR A 176 0.50 16.22 -8.39
C TYR A 176 -0.88 15.80 -8.93
N ASP A 177 -0.97 15.27 -10.15
CA ASP A 177 -2.22 14.74 -10.73
C ASP A 177 -2.82 13.63 -9.86
N LEU A 178 -1.98 12.73 -9.34
CA LEU A 178 -2.43 11.68 -8.41
C LEU A 178 -3.04 12.29 -7.14
N ILE A 179 -2.35 13.24 -6.50
CA ILE A 179 -2.81 13.95 -5.30
C ILE A 179 -4.11 14.73 -5.59
N PHE A 180 -4.13 15.48 -6.69
CA PHE A 180 -5.25 16.29 -7.13
C PHE A 180 -6.50 15.44 -7.34
N ARG A 181 -6.42 14.37 -8.15
CA ARG A 181 -7.58 13.51 -8.44
C ARG A 181 -8.13 12.85 -7.19
N ARG A 182 -7.26 12.35 -6.30
CA ARG A 182 -7.65 11.76 -5.02
C ARG A 182 -8.39 12.78 -4.15
N PHE A 183 -7.83 13.99 -4.03
CA PHE A 183 -8.42 15.06 -3.24
C PHE A 183 -9.79 15.49 -3.78
N ILE A 184 -9.91 15.76 -5.08
CA ILE A 184 -11.18 16.15 -5.69
C ILE A 184 -12.22 15.03 -5.54
N ALA A 185 -11.84 13.78 -5.80
CA ALA A 185 -12.72 12.63 -5.59
C ALA A 185 -13.23 12.52 -4.15
N SER A 186 -12.40 12.81 -3.15
CA SER A 186 -12.80 12.80 -1.73
C SER A 186 -13.95 13.76 -1.39
N GLN A 187 -14.14 14.79 -2.23
CA GLN A 187 -15.18 15.82 -2.09
C GLN A 187 -16.33 15.61 -3.09
N MET A 188 -16.42 14.43 -3.72
CA MET A 188 -17.50 14.07 -4.65
C MET A 188 -18.49 13.07 -4.04
N SER A 189 -19.66 12.91 -4.65
CA SER A 189 -20.66 11.92 -4.29
C SER A 189 -20.13 10.48 -4.38
N HIS A 190 -20.84 9.55 -3.75
CA HIS A 190 -20.55 8.12 -3.81
C HIS A 190 -20.76 7.58 -5.22
N ALA A 191 -20.07 6.50 -5.56
CA ALA A 191 -20.36 5.74 -6.78
C ALA A 191 -21.33 4.60 -6.45
N LYS A 192 -22.22 4.25 -7.39
CA LYS A 192 -23.08 3.07 -7.28
C LYS A 192 -22.65 2.05 -8.31
N ILE A 193 -22.23 0.87 -7.86
CA ILE A 193 -21.57 -0.13 -8.71
C ILE A 193 -22.27 -1.48 -8.56
N ARG A 194 -22.52 -2.13 -9.69
CA ARG A 194 -23.02 -3.50 -9.74
C ARG A 194 -21.85 -4.47 -9.67
N PHE A 195 -21.91 -5.40 -8.73
CA PHE A 195 -20.94 -6.46 -8.55
C PHE A 195 -21.54 -7.81 -8.96
N MET A 196 -20.66 -8.67 -9.47
CA MET A 196 -20.90 -10.09 -9.67
C MET A 196 -20.07 -10.86 -8.65
N SER A 197 -20.66 -11.84 -8.00
CA SER A 197 -19.96 -12.82 -7.17
C SER A 197 -20.32 -14.24 -7.60
N ALA A 198 -19.34 -15.15 -7.61
CA ALA A 198 -19.51 -16.56 -7.90
C ALA A 198 -18.39 -17.38 -7.25
N THR A 199 -18.66 -18.65 -6.99
CA THR A 199 -17.64 -19.64 -6.57
C THR A 199 -17.28 -20.51 -7.77
N LEU A 200 -16.00 -20.52 -8.15
CA LEU A 200 -15.46 -21.40 -9.19
C LEU A 200 -14.89 -22.66 -8.53
N LYS A 201 -15.49 -23.82 -8.79
CA LYS A 201 -15.07 -25.11 -8.22
C LYS A 201 -14.35 -26.00 -9.22
N ILE A 202 -13.40 -26.77 -8.70
CA ILE A 202 -12.74 -27.86 -9.41
C ILE A 202 -12.28 -28.91 -8.40
N ASP A 203 -12.84 -30.13 -8.48
CA ASP A 203 -12.58 -31.21 -7.52
C ASP A 203 -12.82 -30.70 -6.07
N ARG A 204 -11.87 -30.87 -5.16
CA ARG A 204 -11.93 -30.34 -3.78
C ARG A 204 -11.55 -28.86 -3.62
N TYR A 205 -11.23 -28.17 -4.72
CA TYR A 205 -10.71 -26.81 -4.70
C TYR A 205 -11.79 -25.81 -5.13
N SER A 206 -11.75 -24.61 -4.56
CA SER A 206 -12.63 -23.51 -4.94
C SER A 206 -11.90 -22.16 -4.95
N VAL A 207 -12.41 -21.25 -5.77
CA VAL A 207 -11.98 -19.85 -5.81
C VAL A 207 -13.23 -18.98 -5.83
N ASP A 208 -13.38 -18.13 -4.82
CA ASP A 208 -14.42 -17.12 -4.83
C ASP A 208 -13.99 -15.92 -5.66
N VAL A 209 -14.87 -15.49 -6.55
CA VAL A 209 -14.70 -14.34 -7.42
C VAL A 209 -15.71 -13.29 -7.00
N GLU A 210 -15.26 -12.06 -6.84
CA GLU A 210 -16.13 -10.89 -6.69
C GLU A 210 -15.52 -9.74 -7.50
N VAL A 211 -16.28 -9.22 -8.46
CA VAL A 211 -15.80 -8.20 -9.40
C VAL A 211 -16.89 -7.17 -9.71
N PRO A 212 -16.52 -5.90 -9.94
CA PRO A 212 -17.45 -4.91 -10.45
C PRO A 212 -17.69 -5.16 -11.95
N VAL A 213 -18.95 -5.17 -12.37
CA VAL A 213 -19.34 -5.44 -13.77
C VAL A 213 -19.94 -4.23 -14.46
N GLU A 214 -20.40 -3.23 -13.71
CA GLU A 214 -21.01 -2.01 -14.24
C GLU A 214 -21.01 -0.89 -13.22
N ILE A 215 -20.76 0.34 -13.66
CA ILE A 215 -20.96 1.56 -12.87
C ILE A 215 -22.35 2.10 -13.21
N ILE A 216 -23.25 2.11 -12.22
CA ILE A 216 -24.63 2.60 -12.37
C ILE A 216 -24.67 4.12 -12.18
N GLU A 217 -23.94 4.61 -11.17
CA GLU A 217 -23.75 6.03 -10.91
C GLU A 217 -22.26 6.28 -10.71
N GLU A 218 -21.68 7.17 -11.51
CA GLU A 218 -20.23 7.41 -11.52
C GLU A 218 -19.72 8.04 -10.22
N GLY A 219 -20.42 9.03 -9.69
CA GLY A 219 -19.94 9.82 -8.55
C GLY A 219 -18.47 10.23 -8.70
N PHE A 220 -17.67 9.97 -7.68
CA PHE A 220 -16.23 10.26 -7.67
C PHE A 220 -15.41 9.53 -8.75
N THR A 221 -15.88 8.40 -9.30
CA THR A 221 -15.10 7.62 -10.28
C THR A 221 -14.92 8.35 -11.60
N LYS A 222 -15.70 9.41 -11.86
CA LYS A 222 -15.55 10.28 -13.02
C LYS A 222 -14.19 10.98 -13.06
N VAL A 223 -13.66 11.36 -11.89
CA VAL A 223 -12.36 12.04 -11.73
C VAL A 223 -11.25 11.05 -11.36
N TYR A 224 -11.57 10.07 -10.50
CA TYR A 224 -10.59 9.12 -9.95
C TYR A 224 -10.96 7.67 -10.28
N ARG A 225 -10.46 7.20 -11.43
CA ARG A 225 -10.80 5.89 -12.02
C ARG A 225 -9.98 4.76 -11.39
N ILE A 226 -10.39 4.33 -10.20
CA ILE A 226 -9.80 3.17 -9.49
C ILE A 226 -10.61 1.88 -9.65
N VAL A 227 -11.76 1.94 -10.30
CA VAL A 227 -12.64 0.79 -10.54
C VAL A 227 -12.33 0.21 -11.92
N TYR A 228 -11.85 -1.03 -11.94
CA TYR A 228 -11.66 -1.78 -13.18
C TYR A 228 -12.82 -2.75 -13.39
N LEU A 229 -13.57 -2.58 -14.47
CA LEU A 229 -14.78 -3.35 -14.74
C LEU A 229 -14.47 -4.67 -15.47
N PHE A 230 -15.28 -5.68 -15.17
CA PHE A 230 -15.29 -6.98 -15.87
C PHE A 230 -16.68 -7.28 -16.45
N PRO A 231 -17.20 -6.50 -17.42
CA PRO A 231 -18.58 -6.64 -17.89
C PRO A 231 -18.92 -8.04 -18.41
N GLN A 232 -17.94 -8.71 -19.03
CA GLN A 232 -18.08 -10.05 -19.59
C GLN A 232 -18.36 -11.11 -18.52
N LEU A 233 -17.94 -10.91 -17.27
CA LEU A 233 -18.23 -11.85 -16.19
C LEU A 233 -19.70 -11.91 -15.77
N LYS A 234 -20.58 -11.07 -16.35
CA LYS A 234 -22.02 -11.23 -16.23
C LYS A 234 -22.53 -12.57 -16.77
N GLU A 235 -21.82 -13.19 -17.71
CA GLU A 235 -22.23 -14.47 -18.28
C GLU A 235 -22.25 -15.62 -17.27
N LEU A 236 -21.52 -15.48 -16.15
CA LEU A 236 -21.51 -16.46 -15.05
C LEU A 236 -22.92 -16.77 -14.50
N LEU A 237 -23.90 -15.87 -14.67
CA LEU A 237 -25.29 -16.10 -14.25
C LEU A 237 -25.97 -17.24 -15.00
N ASN A 238 -25.55 -17.49 -16.22
CA ASN A 238 -26.29 -18.31 -17.18
C ASN A 238 -25.54 -19.58 -17.55
N VAL A 239 -24.44 -19.89 -16.88
CA VAL A 239 -23.57 -21.03 -17.19
C VAL A 239 -23.37 -21.89 -15.96
N GLY A 240 -23.43 -23.21 -16.13
CA GLY A 240 -23.08 -24.17 -15.08
C GLY A 240 -21.57 -24.44 -14.99
N SER A 241 -20.84 -24.17 -16.07
CA SER A 241 -19.38 -24.23 -16.07
C SER A 241 -18.76 -23.18 -16.99
N ILE A 242 -17.52 -22.80 -16.69
CA ILE A 242 -16.77 -21.82 -17.49
C ILE A 242 -15.33 -22.28 -17.73
N LYS A 243 -14.90 -22.22 -18.98
CA LYS A 243 -13.51 -22.53 -19.36
C LYS A 243 -12.67 -21.26 -19.30
N PRO A 244 -11.46 -21.32 -18.71
CA PRO A 244 -10.54 -20.20 -18.77
C PRO A 244 -9.97 -20.01 -20.19
N SER A 245 -9.73 -18.77 -20.56
CA SER A 245 -9.08 -18.37 -21.81
C SER A 245 -7.60 -18.75 -21.85
N SER A 246 -6.97 -18.79 -20.67
CA SER A 246 -5.59 -19.24 -20.51
C SER A 246 -5.39 -19.86 -19.13
N ILE A 247 -4.48 -20.83 -19.07
CA ILE A 247 -4.01 -21.44 -17.82
C ILE A 247 -2.49 -21.44 -17.83
N THR A 248 -1.89 -21.06 -16.70
CA THR A 248 -0.46 -21.22 -16.47
C THR A 248 -0.23 -21.85 -15.11
N VAL A 249 0.55 -22.94 -15.11
CA VAL A 249 1.00 -23.60 -13.88
C VAL A 249 2.38 -23.06 -13.50
N THR A 250 2.51 -22.63 -12.25
CA THR A 250 3.79 -22.17 -11.70
C THR A 250 4.04 -22.77 -10.32
N LYS A 251 5.31 -22.89 -9.93
CA LYS A 251 5.66 -23.10 -8.52
C LYS A 251 5.58 -21.76 -7.79
N GLY A 252 4.85 -21.74 -6.68
CA GLY A 252 4.61 -20.54 -5.87
C GLY A 252 4.12 -20.90 -4.48
N SER A 253 3.81 -19.89 -3.67
CA SER A 253 3.25 -20.10 -2.33
C SER A 253 1.72 -20.06 -2.34
N ASP A 254 1.06 -20.17 -1.19
CA ASP A 254 -0.36 -19.84 -0.98
C ASP A 254 -0.61 -18.32 -1.06
N ARG A 255 0.40 -17.54 -0.67
CA ARG A 255 0.40 -16.07 -0.63
C ARG A 255 1.43 -15.45 -1.57
N GLY A 256 1.24 -14.18 -1.94
CA GLY A 256 2.24 -13.42 -2.70
C GLY A 256 3.41 -12.99 -1.81
N LEU A 257 4.50 -12.55 -2.42
CA LEU A 257 5.47 -11.69 -1.72
C LEU A 257 4.91 -10.27 -1.66
N TYR A 258 5.31 -9.52 -0.64
CA TYR A 258 4.84 -8.15 -0.43
C TYR A 258 5.39 -7.20 -1.48
N ARG A 259 4.54 -6.29 -1.95
CA ARG A 259 4.95 -5.07 -2.67
C ARG A 259 5.41 -4.02 -1.66
N VAL A 260 6.02 -2.94 -2.15
CA VAL A 260 6.38 -1.79 -1.30
C VAL A 260 5.14 -1.19 -0.64
N SER A 261 4.03 -1.10 -1.38
CA SER A 261 2.72 -0.69 -0.86
C SER A 261 2.22 -1.58 0.28
N ASP A 262 2.39 -2.90 0.17
CA ASP A 262 2.04 -3.83 1.25
C ASP A 262 2.91 -3.61 2.50
N LEU A 263 4.22 -3.41 2.33
CA LEU A 263 5.13 -3.17 3.45
C LEU A 263 4.78 -1.88 4.19
N ILE A 264 4.51 -0.78 3.48
CA ILE A 264 4.10 0.50 4.09
C ILE A 264 2.81 0.34 4.87
N ARG A 265 1.81 -0.33 4.27
CA ARG A 265 0.54 -0.60 4.94
C ARG A 265 0.74 -1.44 6.20
N LEU A 266 1.55 -2.49 6.13
CA LEU A 266 1.85 -3.35 7.28
C LEU A 266 2.57 -2.58 8.40
N LEU A 267 3.54 -1.72 8.07
CA LEU A 267 4.22 -0.86 9.04
C LEU A 267 3.20 -0.01 9.81
N LYS A 268 2.29 0.69 9.11
CA LYS A 268 1.22 1.46 9.74
C LYS A 268 0.26 0.62 10.56
N GLU A 269 -0.26 -0.47 10.01
CA GLU A 269 -1.20 -1.38 10.71
C GLU A 269 -0.62 -1.94 12.01
N HIS A 270 0.71 -2.16 12.06
CA HIS A 270 1.39 -2.66 13.25
C HIS A 270 1.88 -1.54 14.18
N GLY A 271 1.66 -0.27 13.86
CA GLY A 271 2.15 0.88 14.64
C GLY A 271 3.67 1.00 14.64
N ILE A 272 4.33 0.54 13.57
CA ILE A 272 5.79 0.55 13.40
C ILE A 272 6.14 1.65 12.40
N GLY A 273 6.90 2.65 12.85
CA GLY A 273 7.26 3.79 12.04
C GLY A 273 6.18 4.88 11.98
N ARG A 274 6.50 5.93 11.23
CA ARG A 274 5.77 7.20 11.12
C ARG A 274 5.85 7.70 9.68
N PRO A 275 5.04 8.70 9.29
CA PRO A 275 5.17 9.39 8.00
C PRO A 275 6.61 9.77 7.61
N SER A 276 7.43 10.16 8.59
CA SER A 276 8.83 10.52 8.41
C SER A 276 9.78 9.33 8.20
N THR A 277 9.40 8.10 8.59
CA THR A 277 10.31 6.95 8.64
C THR A 277 9.99 5.82 7.67
N TYR A 278 8.77 5.72 7.13
CA TYR A 278 8.40 4.61 6.22
C TYR A 278 9.35 4.46 5.02
N ALA A 279 9.61 5.55 4.30
CA ALA A 279 10.50 5.53 3.14
C ALA A 279 11.94 5.15 3.53
N LYS A 280 12.43 5.71 4.64
CA LYS A 280 13.78 5.47 5.16
C LYS A 280 13.96 4.02 5.61
N ALA A 281 12.96 3.43 6.26
CA ALA A 281 13.01 2.04 6.70
C ALA A 281 13.14 1.07 5.52
N ILE A 282 12.37 1.28 4.45
CA ILE A 282 12.44 0.47 3.23
C ILE A 282 13.80 0.64 2.54
N ASP A 283 14.25 1.88 2.40
CA ASP A 283 15.54 2.18 1.75
C ASP A 283 16.72 1.61 2.54
N ASN A 284 16.69 1.67 3.86
CA ASN A 284 17.72 1.05 4.70
C ASN A 284 17.78 -0.46 4.47
N ASN A 285 16.64 -1.16 4.47
CA ASN A 285 16.59 -2.60 4.22
C ASN A 285 17.11 -2.97 2.82
N ILE A 286 16.93 -2.11 1.83
CA ILE A 286 17.51 -2.28 0.49
C ILE A 286 19.02 -2.01 0.52
N ARG A 287 19.44 -0.90 1.12
CA ARG A 287 20.84 -0.45 1.21
C ARG A 287 21.73 -1.46 1.93
N HIS A 288 21.24 -2.06 3.01
CA HIS A 288 21.95 -3.11 3.76
C HIS A 288 21.83 -4.50 3.11
N GLY A 289 21.12 -4.61 1.97
CA GLY A 289 21.02 -5.85 1.23
C GLY A 289 20.14 -6.92 1.88
N TYR A 290 19.27 -6.56 2.84
CA TYR A 290 18.30 -7.49 3.45
C TYR A 290 17.14 -7.81 2.52
N ILE A 291 16.74 -6.86 1.69
CA ILE A 291 15.75 -7.06 0.64
C ILE A 291 16.24 -6.53 -0.70
N ILE A 292 15.72 -7.11 -1.79
CA ILE A 292 15.84 -6.56 -3.13
C ILE A 292 14.44 -6.30 -3.69
N LEU A 293 14.30 -5.22 -4.47
CA LEU A 293 13.06 -4.94 -5.19
C LEU A 293 13.13 -5.51 -6.60
N SER A 294 12.26 -6.49 -6.90
CA SER A 294 12.17 -7.04 -8.25
C SER A 294 11.49 -6.04 -9.18
N LYS A 295 12.22 -5.44 -10.13
CA LYS A 295 11.64 -4.53 -11.14
C LYS A 295 10.53 -5.21 -11.97
N ARG A 296 10.72 -6.48 -12.34
CA ARG A 296 9.77 -7.25 -13.15
C ARG A 296 8.50 -7.62 -12.39
N LYS A 297 8.64 -8.11 -11.16
CA LYS A 297 7.49 -8.57 -10.35
C LYS A 297 6.89 -7.47 -9.48
N LYS A 298 7.60 -6.34 -9.31
CA LYS A 298 7.25 -5.22 -8.42
C LYS A 298 6.98 -5.67 -6.97
N VAL A 299 7.80 -6.59 -6.46
CA VAL A 299 7.72 -7.13 -5.09
C VAL A 299 9.08 -7.04 -4.38
N ALA A 300 9.04 -6.93 -3.06
CA ALA A 300 10.21 -7.08 -2.20
C ALA A 300 10.53 -8.57 -2.00
N ILE A 301 11.79 -8.93 -2.22
CA ILE A 301 12.28 -10.30 -2.07
C ILE A 301 13.33 -10.26 -0.96
N PRO A 302 13.16 -11.03 0.14
CA PRO A 302 14.18 -11.14 1.16
C PRO A 302 15.41 -11.87 0.59
N THR A 303 16.60 -11.35 0.87
CA THR A 303 17.86 -12.01 0.50
C THR A 303 18.18 -13.12 1.50
N LYS A 304 19.18 -13.95 1.19
CA LYS A 304 19.67 -14.95 2.14
C LYS A 304 20.12 -14.29 3.44
N LEU A 305 20.89 -13.20 3.32
CA LEU A 305 21.36 -12.41 4.45
C LEU A 305 20.20 -11.85 5.28
N GLY A 306 19.18 -11.25 4.64
CA GLY A 306 18.03 -10.70 5.37
C GLY A 306 17.23 -11.75 6.13
N ILE A 307 17.16 -12.98 5.61
CA ILE A 307 16.52 -14.10 6.32
C ILE A 307 17.34 -14.49 7.54
N GLU A 308 18.65 -14.72 7.38
CA GLU A 308 19.54 -15.13 8.48
C GLU A 308 19.54 -14.09 9.62
N VAL A 309 19.66 -12.80 9.29
CA VAL A 309 19.58 -11.72 10.29
C VAL A 309 18.21 -11.68 10.97
N SER A 310 17.12 -11.84 10.20
CA SER A 310 15.77 -11.87 10.77
C SER A 310 15.55 -13.08 11.69
N ASP A 311 16.19 -14.22 11.41
CA ASP A 311 16.10 -15.42 12.25
C ASP A 311 16.82 -15.20 13.58
N ILE A 312 18.05 -14.65 13.55
CA ILE A 312 18.82 -14.30 14.75
C ILE A 312 18.04 -13.31 15.63
N ILE A 313 17.45 -12.28 15.02
CA ILE A 313 16.64 -11.29 15.73
C ILE A 313 15.46 -11.96 16.45
N ARG A 314 14.70 -12.81 15.74
CA ARG A 314 13.51 -13.48 16.32
C ARG A 314 13.86 -14.44 17.43
N GLU A 315 15.00 -15.14 17.32
CA GLU A 315 15.41 -16.13 18.32
C GLU A 315 15.98 -15.49 19.59
N HIS A 316 16.72 -14.38 19.46
CA HIS A 316 17.52 -13.85 20.56
C HIS A 316 17.10 -12.46 21.04
N PHE A 317 16.46 -11.65 20.18
CA PHE A 317 16.26 -10.22 20.42
C PHE A 317 14.81 -9.76 20.19
N GLU A 318 13.84 -10.66 20.02
CA GLU A 318 12.44 -10.32 19.70
C GLU A 318 11.82 -9.32 20.69
N ASN A 319 12.09 -9.49 21.99
CA ASN A 319 11.56 -8.60 23.04
C ASN A 319 12.16 -7.19 23.01
N ILE A 320 13.21 -6.97 22.21
CA ILE A 320 13.98 -5.73 22.20
C ILE A 320 13.86 -5.00 20.86
N VAL A 321 13.97 -5.73 19.75
CA VAL A 321 13.94 -5.16 18.38
C VAL A 321 12.77 -5.68 17.55
N GLY A 322 11.91 -6.52 18.13
CA GLY A 322 10.71 -7.04 17.47
C GLY A 322 9.65 -5.96 17.26
N ALA A 323 8.57 -6.37 16.58
CA ALA A 323 7.47 -5.49 16.22
C ALA A 323 6.81 -4.82 17.44
N ASN A 324 6.63 -5.57 18.53
CA ASN A 324 6.02 -5.05 19.76
C ASN A 324 6.91 -4.02 20.45
N ALA A 325 8.19 -4.35 20.65
CA ALA A 325 9.16 -3.46 21.27
C ALA A 325 9.31 -2.14 20.48
N THR A 326 9.34 -2.23 19.15
CA THR A 326 9.40 -1.05 18.28
C THR A 326 8.16 -0.19 18.44
N ARG A 327 6.96 -0.78 18.44
CA ARG A 327 5.72 -0.04 18.66
C ARG A 327 5.65 0.60 20.05
N ASP A 328 6.17 -0.05 21.08
CA ASP A 328 6.20 0.52 22.42
C ASP A 328 7.16 1.71 22.49
N LEU A 329 8.30 1.66 21.81
CA LEU A 329 9.20 2.80 21.64
C LEU A 329 8.50 3.97 20.93
N GLU A 330 7.77 3.69 19.86
CA GLU A 330 7.00 4.68 19.10
C GLU A 330 5.96 5.37 20.00
N LYS A 331 5.27 4.64 20.87
CA LYS A 331 4.33 5.24 21.85
C LYS A 331 5.02 6.12 22.88
N LEU A 332 6.24 5.78 23.31
CA LEU A 332 7.00 6.65 24.22
C LEU A 332 7.29 8.01 23.57
N ILE A 333 7.53 8.04 22.26
CA ILE A 333 7.72 9.28 21.51
C ILE A 333 6.43 10.08 21.49
N ASP A 334 5.29 9.44 21.23
CA ASP A 334 3.97 10.10 21.23
C ASP A 334 3.66 10.72 22.60
N TYR A 335 3.90 9.99 23.70
CA TYR A 335 3.66 10.55 25.04
C TYR A 335 4.51 11.78 25.35
N VAL A 336 5.75 11.84 24.82
CA VAL A 336 6.60 13.02 24.96
C VAL A 336 6.09 14.17 24.08
N GLU A 337 5.65 13.89 22.85
CA GLU A 337 5.10 14.90 21.93
C GLU A 337 3.80 15.53 22.48
N GLU A 338 2.94 14.72 23.09
CA GLU A 338 1.69 15.14 23.72
C GLU A 338 1.89 15.83 25.09
N GLY A 339 3.11 15.79 25.64
CA GLY A 339 3.41 16.30 26.97
C GLY A 339 2.85 15.45 28.12
N SER A 340 2.43 14.20 27.84
CA SER A 340 1.94 13.24 28.84
C SER A 340 3.07 12.46 29.51
N MET A 341 4.30 12.56 29.01
CA MET A 341 5.52 11.99 29.60
C MET A 341 6.72 12.92 29.44
N GLU A 342 7.54 13.03 30.48
CA GLU A 342 8.80 13.78 30.42
C GLU A 342 9.87 13.02 29.62
N ILE A 343 10.67 13.75 28.83
CA ILE A 343 11.70 13.15 27.97
C ILE A 343 12.70 12.28 28.75
N TYR A 344 13.06 12.69 29.97
CA TYR A 344 13.99 11.94 30.82
C TYR A 344 13.40 10.58 31.26
N GLU A 345 12.09 10.51 31.49
CA GLU A 345 11.41 9.26 31.82
C GLU A 345 11.43 8.30 30.63
N ALA A 346 11.09 8.79 29.43
CA ALA A 346 11.16 8.01 28.20
C ALA A 346 12.57 7.49 27.93
N LEU A 347 13.60 8.34 28.08
CA LEU A 347 15.01 7.95 27.90
C LEU A 347 15.46 6.89 28.91
N ASN A 348 15.02 6.96 30.17
CA ASN A 348 15.34 5.94 31.17
C ASN A 348 14.74 4.57 30.82
N ARG A 349 13.50 4.55 30.30
CA ARG A 349 12.88 3.31 29.82
C ARG A 349 13.66 2.70 28.66
N ILE A 350 14.07 3.53 27.70
CA ILE A 350 14.92 3.09 26.56
C ILE A 350 16.27 2.57 27.03
N LYS A 351 16.92 3.27 27.98
CA LYS A 351 18.22 2.84 28.52
C LYS A 351 18.16 1.43 29.09
N SER A 352 17.11 1.10 29.83
CA SER A 352 16.95 -0.26 30.39
C SER A 352 16.88 -1.35 29.31
N VAL A 353 16.27 -1.04 28.16
CA VAL A 353 16.21 -1.93 26.99
C VAL A 353 17.61 -2.10 26.38
N VAL A 354 18.35 -1.00 26.21
CA VAL A 354 19.74 -1.04 25.68
C VAL A 354 20.68 -1.84 26.58
N ASP A 355 20.59 -1.63 27.90
CA ASP A 355 21.40 -2.36 28.89
C ASP A 355 21.11 -3.87 28.86
N ALA A 356 19.86 -4.26 28.60
CA ALA A 356 19.47 -5.65 28.39
C ALA A 356 20.12 -6.27 27.13
N ILE A 357 20.22 -5.51 26.02
CA ILE A 357 20.92 -5.95 24.80
C ILE A 357 22.40 -6.20 25.09
N GLN A 358 23.06 -5.23 25.71
CA GLN A 358 24.50 -5.31 26.00
C GLN A 358 24.83 -6.51 26.90
N SER A 359 23.95 -6.80 27.87
CA SER A 359 24.07 -7.96 28.74
C SER A 359 23.88 -9.28 27.99
N ALA A 360 22.87 -9.38 27.12
CA ALA A 360 22.62 -10.57 26.30
C ALA A 360 23.77 -10.86 25.31
N THR A 361 24.35 -9.82 24.72
CA THR A 361 25.47 -9.93 23.77
C THR A 361 26.74 -10.41 24.48
N SER A 362 26.95 -9.93 25.72
CA SER A 362 28.08 -10.33 26.57
C SER A 362 27.96 -11.80 26.98
N ILE A 363 26.75 -12.28 27.31
CA ILE A 363 26.50 -13.70 27.64
C ILE A 363 26.71 -14.63 26.42
N GLN A 364 26.29 -14.23 25.22
CA GLN A 364 26.53 -15.01 24.00
C GLN A 364 28.01 -15.10 23.62
N SER A 365 28.78 -14.02 23.81
CA SER A 365 30.23 -14.02 23.60
C SER A 365 30.96 -14.95 24.59
N LEU A 366 30.45 -15.10 25.82
CA LEU A 366 30.97 -16.01 26.84
C LEU A 366 30.59 -17.48 26.59
N ALA A 367 29.50 -17.73 25.85
CA ALA A 367 28.99 -19.06 25.54
C ALA A 367 29.69 -19.75 24.33
N GLY A 368 30.71 -19.12 23.72
CA GLY A 368 31.55 -19.77 22.71
C GLY A 368 30.85 -20.10 21.39
N LEU A 369 29.77 -19.41 21.04
CA LEU A 369 29.23 -19.44 19.68
C LEU A 369 30.22 -18.70 18.77
N ASN A 370 30.69 -19.34 17.70
CA ASN A 370 31.64 -18.76 16.73
C ASN A 370 31.02 -17.59 15.96
N THR A 371 30.93 -16.43 16.60
CA THR A 371 30.23 -15.23 16.11
C THR A 371 31.20 -14.12 15.68
N SER A 372 32.26 -14.46 14.93
CA SER A 372 33.02 -13.38 14.25
C SER A 372 32.19 -12.76 13.11
N THR A 373 31.27 -13.53 12.54
CA THR A 373 30.40 -13.09 11.43
C THR A 373 29.11 -12.44 11.94
N ASP A 374 28.51 -12.96 13.02
CA ASP A 374 27.24 -12.44 13.56
C ASP A 374 27.41 -11.10 14.31
N LEU A 375 28.51 -10.90 15.05
CA LEU A 375 28.77 -9.59 15.66
C LEU A 375 29.01 -8.52 14.59
N ALA A 376 29.75 -8.82 13.53
CA ALA A 376 30.00 -7.87 12.43
C ALA A 376 28.71 -7.48 11.67
N LEU A 377 27.73 -8.39 11.61
CA LEU A 377 26.42 -8.13 11.03
C LEU A 377 25.54 -7.26 11.95
N ILE A 378 25.66 -7.40 13.27
CA ILE A 378 24.96 -6.57 14.25
C ILE A 378 25.52 -5.15 14.28
N THR A 379 26.85 -4.97 14.23
CA THR A 379 27.47 -3.63 14.24
C THR A 379 27.27 -2.85 12.94
N SER A 380 26.93 -3.52 11.83
CA SER A 380 26.59 -2.86 10.56
C SER A 380 25.09 -2.56 10.40
N ALA A 381 24.26 -3.06 11.33
CA ALA A 381 22.82 -2.83 11.42
C ALA A 381 22.44 -1.67 12.37
N GLN A 382 23.33 -1.29 13.29
CA GLN A 382 23.29 -0.01 14.02
C GLN A 382 23.73 1.14 13.10
#